data_AF-A0AA40VPL8-F1
#
_entry.id   AF-A0AA40VPL8-F1
#
_cell.length_a   1.000
_cell.length_b   1.000
_cell.length_c   1.000
_cell.angle_alpha   90.00
_cell.angle_beta   90.00
_cell.angle_gamma   90.00
#
_symmetry.space_group_name_H-M   'P 1'
#
loop_
_entity.id
_entity.type
_entity.pdbx_description
1 polymer ?
#
loop_
_entity_poly.entity_id
_entity_poly.type
_entity_poly.pdbx_seq_one_letter_code
_entity_poly.pdbx_strand_id
1 'polypeptide(L)'
;MTSKIERKKSPVHRNRWFERIIAILALLNLCLILFDMTYIPLRNFYLQVLPSLTQLYDPVKGIQPHPETQNYLNKVTELKEQVLQNGLSSPQAESLLDELRLLSIHMIEDNSFDEANKSGTLAKIKHEIRLRTNELSAREAFTRFWSQAYLLQQGWQSEINFFNSQIRPLINSNYYRDIDRFGNFVNHFWLIDLPFVIIFAVEFLARTFYISRRNPDLNWLEAILRRWYDIFLLLPIWRWLRIIPVTIRLYQADLLNLEPLRSQLNHDFAVSFAEEITEMVGIQVIDQMQDTIRKGDLARWLFHPESRKPYVQVNEINEVKAIATRLVNVGVYDVLPKVQPDIEALMHHSITSTLNESLVYQQIQNIPGLNHLPNRLTEKLARDLSQSAYNNLIKALSDPVGVKLTSRLITHFRDVLEEELQKKHNIQEFQSLLIDMLEEIKINYVKGIADSGVETILEEANQIRKITHR
;
A
#
# COMPACT_ATOMS: atom_id res chain seq x y z
N MET A 1 25.00 18.91 25.90
CA MET A 1 24.38 19.91 25.00
C MET A 1 23.41 19.19 24.08
N THR A 2 22.12 19.18 24.43
CA THR A 2 21.06 18.51 23.68
C THR A 2 20.69 19.35 22.46
N SER A 3 21.22 18.96 21.30
CA SER A 3 20.72 19.40 20.00
C SER A 3 19.28 18.90 19.85
N LYS A 4 18.31 19.77 20.16
CA LYS A 4 16.93 19.59 19.73
C LYS A 4 16.95 19.66 18.21
N ILE A 5 16.88 18.50 17.56
CA ILE A 5 16.51 18.41 16.16
C ILE A 5 15.06 18.87 16.11
N GLU A 6 14.85 20.18 15.94
CA GLU A 6 13.57 20.72 15.54
C GLU A 6 13.19 20.03 14.23
N ARG A 7 12.22 19.11 14.30
CA ARG A 7 11.45 18.72 13.13
C ARG A 7 10.88 20.00 12.55
N LYS A 8 11.53 20.52 11.51
CA LYS A 8 11.05 21.62 10.70
C LYS A 8 9.73 21.14 10.09
N LYS A 9 8.61 21.39 10.77
CA LYS A 9 7.27 21.25 10.20
C LYS A 9 7.31 22.03 8.89
N SER A 10 7.11 21.32 7.78
CA SER A 10 7.09 21.92 6.45
C SER A 10 6.22 23.19 6.49
N PRO A 11 6.72 24.37 6.07
CA PRO A 11 5.99 25.60 6.21
C PRO A 11 4.99 25.70 5.06
N VAL A 12 3.82 25.04 5.20
CA VAL A 12 2.71 25.19 4.25
C VAL A 12 1.45 25.62 4.99
N HIS A 13 1.54 26.74 5.70
CA HIS A 13 0.36 27.45 6.18
C HIS A 13 0.46 28.90 5.79
N ARG A 14 -0.03 29.24 4.58
CA ARG A 14 -0.39 30.63 4.30
C ARG A 14 -1.65 30.84 3.47
N ASN A 15 -2.33 29.80 2.97
CA ASN A 15 -3.69 29.99 2.46
C ASN A 15 -4.50 28.68 2.36
N ARG A 16 -4.82 28.08 3.52
CA ARG A 16 -5.74 26.92 3.58
C ARG A 16 -7.08 27.19 2.88
N TRP A 17 -7.57 28.44 2.89
CA TRP A 17 -8.78 28.79 2.15
C TRP A 17 -8.60 28.57 0.64
N PHE A 18 -7.40 28.81 0.11
CA PHE A 18 -7.20 28.89 -1.35
C PHE A 18 -7.13 27.49 -1.90
N GLU A 19 -6.44 26.63 -1.17
CA GLU A 19 -6.42 25.19 -1.43
C GLU A 19 -7.82 24.60 -1.35
N ARG A 20 -8.65 25.02 -0.38
CA ARG A 20 -10.06 24.61 -0.31
C ARG A 20 -10.90 25.09 -1.49
N ILE A 21 -10.79 26.37 -1.88
CA ILE A 21 -11.53 26.92 -3.04
C ILE A 21 -11.15 26.17 -4.31
N ILE A 22 -9.85 25.98 -4.55
CA ILE A 22 -9.35 25.27 -5.72
C ILE A 22 -9.77 23.79 -5.70
N ALA A 23 -9.77 23.13 -4.53
CA ALA A 23 -10.26 21.76 -4.40
C ALA A 23 -11.76 21.65 -4.67
N ILE A 24 -12.57 22.60 -4.20
CA ILE A 24 -14.01 22.66 -4.47
C ILE A 24 -14.26 22.91 -5.97
N LEU A 25 -13.53 23.84 -6.60
CA LEU A 25 -13.61 24.07 -8.04
C LEU A 25 -13.26 22.82 -8.86
N ALA A 26 -12.22 22.09 -8.44
CA ALA A 26 -11.83 20.83 -9.07
C ALA A 26 -12.90 19.74 -8.89
N LEU A 27 -13.53 19.66 -7.71
CA LEU A 27 -14.66 18.76 -7.46
C LEU A 27 -15.89 19.11 -8.31
N LEU A 28 -16.26 20.39 -8.41
CA LEU A 28 -17.36 20.85 -9.26
C LEU A 28 -17.10 20.50 -10.73
N ASN A 29 -15.88 20.72 -11.22
CA ASN A 29 -15.48 20.33 -12.57
C ASN A 29 -15.57 18.81 -12.78
N LEU A 30 -15.15 18.01 -11.80
CA LEU A 30 -15.26 16.54 -11.87
C LEU A 30 -16.73 16.11 -11.93
N CYS A 31 -17.61 16.68 -11.12
CA CYS A 31 -19.05 16.40 -11.19
C CYS A 31 -19.64 16.75 -12.55
N LEU A 32 -19.24 17.89 -13.13
CA LEU A 32 -19.65 18.32 -14.46
C LEU A 32 -19.19 17.34 -15.56
N ILE A 33 -17.96 16.81 -15.45
CA ILE A 33 -17.44 15.78 -16.37
C ILE A 33 -18.24 14.47 -16.24
N LEU A 34 -18.50 14.02 -15.00
CA LEU A 34 -19.28 12.81 -14.77
C LEU A 34 -20.72 12.96 -15.30
N PHE A 35 -21.32 14.15 -15.11
CA PHE A 35 -22.60 14.49 -15.72
C PHE A 35 -22.53 14.43 -17.25
N ASP A 36 -21.52 15.03 -17.88
CA ASP A 36 -21.35 15.02 -19.33
C ASP A 36 -21.21 13.61 -19.92
N MET A 37 -20.48 12.73 -19.21
CA MET A 37 -20.28 11.34 -19.60
C MET A 37 -21.58 10.53 -19.48
N THR A 38 -22.38 10.79 -18.45
CA THR A 38 -23.63 10.05 -18.18
C THR A 38 -24.85 10.66 -18.86
N TYR A 39 -24.73 11.85 -19.44
CA TYR A 39 -25.85 12.60 -20.00
C TYR A 39 -26.59 11.84 -21.11
N ILE A 40 -25.90 11.30 -22.12
CA ILE A 40 -26.55 10.65 -23.26
C ILE A 40 -27.32 9.39 -22.81
N PRO A 41 -26.73 8.45 -22.04
CA PRO A 41 -27.47 7.30 -21.52
C PRO A 41 -28.67 7.68 -20.65
N LEU A 42 -28.56 8.72 -19.83
CA LEU A 42 -29.61 9.15 -18.90
C LEU A 42 -30.55 10.21 -19.48
N ARG A 43 -30.38 10.62 -20.75
CA ARG A 43 -31.13 11.72 -21.36
C ARG A 43 -32.64 11.51 -21.28
N ASN A 44 -33.13 10.29 -21.51
CA ASN A 44 -34.56 9.98 -21.46
C ASN A 44 -35.16 10.26 -20.07
N PHE A 45 -34.41 9.98 -19.02
CA PHE A 45 -34.80 10.30 -17.65
C PHE A 45 -34.81 11.82 -17.43
N TYR A 46 -33.77 12.53 -17.87
CA TYR A 46 -33.74 14.00 -17.77
C TYR A 46 -34.85 14.68 -18.56
N LEU A 47 -35.21 14.15 -19.74
CA LEU A 47 -36.30 14.69 -20.55
C LEU A 47 -37.65 14.60 -19.83
N GLN A 48 -37.86 13.54 -19.03
CA GLN A 48 -39.10 13.34 -18.27
C GLN A 48 -39.13 14.15 -16.97
N VAL A 49 -38.02 14.22 -16.24
CA VAL A 49 -37.97 14.82 -14.88
C VAL A 49 -37.55 16.29 -14.91
N LEU A 50 -36.63 16.66 -15.80
CA LEU A 50 -35.98 17.99 -15.87
C LEU A 50 -35.86 18.47 -17.34
N PRO A 51 -36.98 18.69 -18.07
CA PRO A 51 -36.94 19.07 -19.49
C PRO A 51 -36.16 20.37 -19.75
N SER A 52 -36.18 21.33 -18.82
CA SER A 52 -35.39 22.56 -18.92
C SER A 52 -33.88 22.30 -18.97
N LEU A 53 -33.39 21.26 -18.28
CA LEU A 53 -31.98 20.85 -18.34
C LEU A 53 -31.65 20.30 -19.73
N THR A 54 -32.54 19.48 -20.30
CA THR A 54 -32.33 18.95 -21.65
C THR A 54 -32.31 20.02 -22.72
N GLN A 55 -33.18 21.02 -22.63
CA GLN A 55 -33.19 22.15 -23.57
C GLN A 55 -31.89 22.97 -23.51
N LEU A 56 -31.32 23.13 -22.32
CA LEU A 56 -30.06 23.85 -22.13
C LEU A 56 -28.85 23.03 -22.60
N TYR A 57 -28.85 21.70 -22.35
CA TYR A 57 -27.66 20.87 -22.53
C TYR A 57 -27.62 20.07 -23.84
N ASP A 58 -28.77 19.80 -24.47
CA ASP A 58 -28.83 19.14 -25.78
C ASP A 58 -27.95 19.83 -26.84
N PRO A 59 -27.95 21.18 -26.97
CA PRO A 59 -27.06 21.87 -27.91
C PRO A 59 -25.56 21.60 -27.67
N VAL A 60 -25.17 21.39 -26.41
CA VAL A 60 -23.78 21.07 -26.04
C VAL A 60 -23.36 19.73 -26.64
N LYS A 61 -24.29 18.77 -26.71
CA LYS A 61 -24.08 17.44 -27.31
C LYS A 61 -24.43 17.37 -28.80
N GLY A 62 -24.74 18.50 -29.43
CA GLY A 62 -25.21 18.56 -30.81
C GLY A 62 -26.57 17.88 -31.01
N ILE A 63 -27.37 17.76 -29.96
CA ILE A 63 -28.67 17.08 -29.99
C ILE A 63 -29.73 18.08 -30.41
N GLN A 64 -30.56 17.68 -31.37
CA GLN A 64 -31.72 18.44 -31.84
C GLN A 64 -32.96 17.53 -31.88
N PRO A 65 -34.16 18.09 -31.68
CA PRO A 65 -35.39 17.34 -31.92
C PRO A 65 -35.41 16.80 -33.36
N HIS A 66 -35.77 15.54 -33.52
CA HIS A 66 -35.79 14.93 -34.85
C HIS A 66 -36.92 15.56 -35.70
N PRO A 67 -36.63 16.12 -36.91
CA PRO A 67 -37.60 16.90 -37.68
C PRO A 67 -38.91 16.16 -37.98
N GLU A 68 -38.83 14.91 -38.44
CA GLU A 68 -40.01 14.12 -38.82
C GLU A 68 -40.91 13.82 -37.63
N THR A 69 -40.35 13.34 -36.52
CA THR A 69 -41.13 13.05 -35.30
C THR A 69 -41.70 14.32 -34.68
N GLN A 70 -41.01 15.45 -34.79
CA GLN A 70 -41.53 16.73 -34.32
C GLN A 70 -42.71 17.19 -35.18
N ASN A 71 -42.59 17.09 -36.52
CA ASN A 71 -43.68 17.37 -37.45
C ASN A 71 -44.90 16.50 -37.14
N TYR A 72 -44.70 15.19 -36.92
CA TYR A 72 -45.77 14.27 -36.53
C TYR A 72 -46.50 14.72 -35.26
N LEU A 73 -45.77 15.10 -34.20
CA LEU A 73 -46.39 15.58 -32.96
C LEU A 73 -47.08 16.93 -33.10
N ASN A 74 -46.58 17.82 -33.96
CA ASN A 74 -47.24 19.07 -34.30
C ASN A 74 -48.58 18.77 -34.99
N LYS A 75 -48.62 17.84 -35.96
CA LYS A 75 -49.84 17.41 -36.64
C LYS A 75 -50.88 16.78 -35.72
N VAL A 76 -50.46 16.00 -34.72
CA VAL A 76 -51.37 15.51 -33.67
C VAL A 76 -51.98 16.67 -32.86
N THR A 77 -51.20 17.73 -32.63
CA THR A 77 -51.66 18.91 -31.90
C THR A 77 -52.64 19.73 -32.75
N GLU A 78 -52.35 19.94 -34.04
CA GLU A 78 -53.26 20.56 -35.01
C GLU A 78 -54.60 19.80 -35.11
N LEU A 79 -54.55 18.46 -35.19
CA LEU A 79 -55.76 17.62 -35.21
C LEU A 79 -56.60 17.85 -33.95
N LYS A 80 -55.97 17.84 -32.76
CA LYS A 80 -56.67 18.06 -31.50
C LYS A 80 -57.38 19.41 -31.47
N GLU A 81 -56.72 20.48 -31.91
CA GLU A 81 -57.29 21.82 -31.97
C GLU A 81 -58.44 21.89 -32.98
N GLN A 82 -58.27 21.29 -34.17
CA GLN A 82 -59.30 21.23 -35.20
C GLN A 82 -60.55 20.49 -34.74
N VAL A 83 -60.38 19.35 -34.07
CA VAL A 83 -61.49 18.55 -33.53
C VAL A 83 -62.24 19.29 -32.43
N LEU A 84 -61.54 20.08 -31.60
CA LEU A 84 -62.16 20.90 -30.56
C LEU A 84 -63.02 22.04 -31.13
N GLN A 85 -62.61 22.64 -32.25
CA GLN A 85 -63.30 23.79 -32.85
C GLN A 85 -64.44 23.36 -33.79
N ASN A 86 -64.17 22.41 -34.68
CA ASN A 86 -65.02 22.10 -35.84
C ASN A 86 -65.59 20.67 -35.79
N GLY A 87 -65.22 19.88 -34.78
CA GLY A 87 -65.63 18.50 -34.62
C GLY A 87 -64.82 17.51 -35.46
N LEU A 88 -64.88 16.23 -35.08
CA LEU A 88 -64.14 15.15 -35.73
C LEU A 88 -64.66 14.81 -37.14
N SER A 89 -65.90 15.19 -37.45
CA SER A 89 -66.53 14.93 -38.76
C SER A 89 -66.30 16.03 -39.80
N SER A 90 -65.43 17.00 -39.51
CA SER A 90 -65.09 18.05 -40.45
C SER A 90 -64.16 17.50 -41.56
N PRO A 91 -64.28 17.97 -42.82
CA PRO A 91 -63.38 17.56 -43.90
C PRO A 91 -61.90 17.83 -43.60
N GLN A 92 -61.61 18.91 -42.88
CA GLN A 92 -60.25 19.27 -42.47
C GLN A 92 -59.70 18.30 -41.41
N ALA A 93 -60.54 17.78 -40.51
CA ALA A 93 -60.14 16.76 -39.55
C ALA A 93 -59.75 15.46 -40.27
N GLU A 94 -60.51 15.05 -41.28
CA GLU A 94 -60.17 13.86 -42.08
C GLU A 94 -58.87 14.05 -42.87
N SER A 95 -58.63 15.25 -43.43
CA SER A 95 -57.36 15.57 -44.07
C SER A 95 -56.16 15.44 -43.12
N LEU A 96 -56.29 15.91 -41.87
CA LEU A 96 -55.22 15.77 -40.86
C LEU A 96 -55.04 14.31 -40.42
N LEU A 97 -56.12 13.53 -40.34
CA LEU A 97 -56.05 12.10 -40.07
C LEU A 97 -55.32 11.36 -41.19
N ASP A 98 -55.61 11.69 -42.46
CA ASP A 98 -54.88 11.16 -43.61
C ASP A 98 -53.37 11.47 -43.55
N GLU A 99 -53.01 12.72 -43.26
CA GLU A 99 -51.60 13.12 -43.07
C GLU A 99 -50.93 12.31 -41.95
N LEU A 100 -51.62 12.13 -40.82
CA LEU A 100 -51.09 11.34 -39.69
C LEU A 100 -50.92 9.85 -40.03
N ARG A 101 -51.82 9.27 -40.83
CA ARG A 101 -51.66 7.90 -41.35
C ARG A 101 -50.41 7.78 -42.20
N LEU A 102 -50.20 8.69 -43.15
CA LEU A 102 -49.03 8.73 -44.01
C LEU A 102 -47.72 8.92 -43.22
N LEU A 103 -47.69 9.90 -42.32
CA LEU A 103 -46.53 10.15 -41.46
C LEU A 103 -46.22 8.98 -40.53
N SER A 104 -47.25 8.27 -40.05
CA SER A 104 -47.05 7.05 -39.24
C SER A 104 -46.36 5.95 -40.05
N ILE A 105 -46.77 5.75 -41.30
CA ILE A 105 -46.17 4.76 -42.19
C ILE A 105 -44.72 5.14 -42.49
N HIS A 106 -44.46 6.40 -42.85
CA HIS A 106 -43.11 6.93 -43.10
C HIS A 106 -42.19 6.71 -41.89
N MET A 107 -42.64 7.07 -40.69
CA MET A 107 -41.89 6.85 -39.44
C MET A 107 -41.58 5.38 -39.18
N ILE A 108 -42.45 4.46 -39.62
CA ILE A 108 -42.26 3.02 -39.48
C ILE A 108 -41.25 2.46 -40.48
N GLU A 109 -41.30 2.96 -41.73
CA GLU A 109 -40.53 2.47 -42.88
C GLU A 109 -39.12 3.01 -42.92
N ASP A 110 -38.98 4.34 -42.79
CA ASP A 110 -37.68 5.02 -42.81
C ASP A 110 -36.89 4.81 -41.52
N ASN A 111 -37.58 4.27 -40.50
CA ASN A 111 -37.02 3.97 -39.20
C ASN A 111 -36.25 5.18 -38.62
N SER A 112 -36.95 6.31 -38.52
CA SER A 112 -36.44 7.60 -38.04
C SER A 112 -35.84 7.57 -36.62
N PHE A 113 -35.82 6.42 -35.95
CA PHE A 113 -35.25 6.19 -34.62
C PHE A 113 -33.88 5.48 -34.65
N ASP A 114 -33.46 4.94 -35.80
CA ASP A 114 -32.19 4.22 -35.93
C ASP A 114 -30.99 5.14 -35.74
N GLU A 115 -31.04 6.37 -36.26
CA GLU A 115 -29.96 7.35 -36.16
C GLU A 115 -29.57 7.66 -34.71
N ALA A 116 -30.55 7.59 -33.81
CA ALA A 116 -30.37 7.81 -32.37
C ALA A 116 -30.11 6.52 -31.57
N ASN A 117 -29.96 5.38 -32.25
CA ASN A 117 -29.92 4.04 -31.65
C ASN A 117 -31.14 3.76 -30.74
N LYS A 118 -32.33 4.16 -31.22
CA LYS A 118 -33.61 4.08 -30.50
C LYS A 118 -34.64 3.18 -31.18
N SER A 119 -34.22 2.24 -32.02
CA SER A 119 -35.10 1.29 -32.71
C SER A 119 -36.01 0.51 -31.73
N GLY A 120 -35.52 0.23 -30.51
CA GLY A 120 -36.31 -0.36 -29.44
C GLY A 120 -37.49 0.52 -28.97
N THR A 121 -37.31 1.84 -28.97
CA THR A 121 -38.41 2.80 -28.70
C THR A 121 -39.47 2.73 -29.79
N LEU A 122 -39.06 2.67 -31.06
CA LEU A 122 -40.01 2.50 -32.18
C LEU A 122 -40.74 1.16 -32.09
N ALA A 123 -40.05 0.07 -31.73
CA ALA A 123 -40.68 -1.22 -31.51
C ALA A 123 -41.73 -1.17 -30.39
N LYS A 124 -41.44 -0.45 -29.29
CA LYS A 124 -42.41 -0.22 -28.21
C LYS A 124 -43.61 0.57 -28.69
N ILE A 125 -43.42 1.66 -29.44
CA ILE A 125 -44.51 2.45 -30.05
C ILE A 125 -45.39 1.57 -30.95
N LYS A 126 -44.77 0.79 -31.85
CA LYS A 126 -45.46 -0.16 -32.75
C LYS A 126 -46.30 -1.17 -31.96
N HIS A 127 -45.76 -1.67 -30.86
CA HIS A 127 -46.43 -2.63 -29.99
C HIS A 127 -47.64 -2.02 -29.25
N GLU A 128 -47.48 -0.85 -28.63
CA GLU A 128 -48.56 -0.18 -27.88
C GLU A 128 -49.76 0.16 -28.78
N ILE A 129 -49.50 0.67 -30.00
CA ILE A 129 -50.57 1.00 -30.95
C ILE A 129 -51.28 -0.26 -31.45
N ARG A 130 -50.54 -1.34 -31.73
CA ARG A 130 -51.12 -2.65 -32.11
C ARG A 130 -52.02 -3.22 -31.01
N LEU A 131 -51.56 -3.18 -29.76
CA LEU A 131 -52.37 -3.64 -28.63
C LEU A 131 -53.63 -2.79 -28.46
N ARG A 132 -53.53 -1.46 -28.67
CA ARG A 132 -54.67 -0.56 -28.53
C ARG A 132 -55.74 -0.79 -29.59
N THR A 133 -55.35 -1.04 -30.85
CA THR A 133 -56.29 -1.23 -31.96
C THR A 133 -56.65 -2.70 -32.24
N ASN A 134 -56.01 -3.64 -31.54
CA ASN A 134 -56.12 -5.09 -31.74
C ASN A 134 -55.75 -5.54 -33.16
N GLU A 135 -54.68 -4.97 -33.71
CA GLU A 135 -54.18 -5.26 -35.06
C GLU A 135 -52.85 -6.04 -35.04
N LEU A 136 -52.64 -6.87 -36.07
CA LEU A 136 -51.44 -7.71 -36.20
C LEU A 136 -50.26 -6.94 -36.78
N SER A 137 -50.49 -6.08 -37.76
CA SER A 137 -49.46 -5.25 -38.39
C SER A 137 -49.39 -3.86 -37.76
N ALA A 138 -48.18 -3.32 -37.61
CA ALA A 138 -48.02 -1.94 -37.14
C ALA A 138 -48.61 -0.93 -38.13
N ARG A 139 -48.48 -1.16 -39.45
CA ARG A 139 -49.05 -0.27 -40.47
C ARG A 139 -50.57 -0.19 -40.34
N GLU A 140 -51.23 -1.35 -40.28
CA GLU A 140 -52.69 -1.45 -40.12
C GLU A 140 -53.14 -0.82 -38.80
N ALA A 141 -52.39 -1.07 -37.72
CA ALA A 141 -52.68 -0.50 -36.41
C ALA A 141 -52.69 1.03 -36.42
N PHE A 142 -51.70 1.67 -37.05
CA PHE A 142 -51.66 3.13 -37.16
C PHE A 142 -52.73 3.68 -38.11
N THR A 143 -52.98 3.02 -39.23
CA THR A 143 -54.06 3.37 -40.16
C THR A 143 -55.41 3.33 -39.46
N ARG A 144 -55.67 2.30 -38.65
CA ARG A 144 -56.90 2.17 -37.87
C ARG A 144 -56.98 3.20 -36.74
N PHE A 145 -55.90 3.39 -35.99
CA PHE A 145 -55.84 4.34 -34.87
C PHE A 145 -56.20 5.77 -35.31
N TRP A 146 -55.62 6.22 -36.43
CA TRP A 146 -55.91 7.53 -37.03
C TRP A 146 -57.08 7.49 -38.02
N SER A 147 -58.06 6.60 -37.85
CA SER A 147 -59.28 6.63 -38.65
C SER A 147 -60.41 7.36 -37.92
N GLN A 148 -61.18 8.16 -38.66
CA GLN A 148 -62.35 8.84 -38.11
C GLN A 148 -63.34 7.86 -37.50
N ALA A 149 -63.58 6.71 -38.15
CA ALA A 149 -64.47 5.66 -37.66
C ALA A 149 -64.05 5.12 -36.28
N TYR A 150 -62.75 4.83 -36.09
CA TYR A 150 -62.23 4.33 -34.82
C TYR A 150 -62.33 5.38 -33.70
N LEU A 151 -61.94 6.62 -34.00
CA LEU A 151 -61.98 7.72 -33.02
C LEU A 151 -63.41 8.11 -32.63
N LEU A 152 -64.39 7.99 -33.54
CA LEU A 152 -65.81 8.16 -33.22
C LEU A 152 -66.34 7.02 -32.35
N GLN A 153 -65.95 5.77 -32.65
CA GLN A 153 -66.43 4.59 -31.92
C GLN A 153 -65.89 4.51 -30.48
N GLN A 154 -64.58 4.76 -30.29
CA GLN A 154 -63.93 4.63 -28.98
C GLN A 154 -63.92 5.92 -28.15
N GLY A 155 -64.26 7.06 -28.77
CA GLY A 155 -64.21 8.38 -28.16
C GLY A 155 -62.81 9.00 -28.28
N TRP A 156 -62.72 10.03 -29.13
CA TRP A 156 -61.44 10.64 -29.52
C TRP A 156 -60.64 11.19 -28.34
N GLN A 157 -61.28 11.71 -27.29
CA GLN A 157 -60.57 12.23 -26.12
C GLN A 157 -59.80 11.13 -25.37
N SER A 158 -60.38 9.93 -25.28
CA SER A 158 -59.74 8.77 -24.64
C SER A 158 -58.49 8.36 -25.41
N GLU A 159 -58.60 8.26 -26.74
CA GLU A 159 -57.48 7.86 -27.60
C GLU A 159 -56.37 8.92 -27.66
N ILE A 160 -56.72 10.22 -27.66
CA ILE A 160 -55.73 11.30 -27.56
C ILE A 160 -55.04 11.31 -26.19
N ASN A 161 -55.74 10.99 -25.10
CA ASN A 161 -55.13 10.86 -23.77
C ASN A 161 -54.20 9.66 -23.68
N PHE A 162 -54.58 8.51 -24.25
CA PHE A 162 -53.70 7.35 -24.41
C PHE A 162 -52.45 7.73 -25.22
N PHE A 163 -52.62 8.39 -26.36
CA PHE A 163 -51.49 8.82 -27.20
C PHE A 163 -50.56 9.76 -26.42
N ASN A 164 -51.09 10.76 -25.72
CA ASN A 164 -50.27 11.73 -24.98
C ASN A 164 -49.54 11.12 -23.78
N SER A 165 -50.09 10.07 -23.16
CA SER A 165 -49.48 9.41 -22.00
C SER A 165 -48.50 8.31 -22.38
N GLN A 166 -48.82 7.49 -23.38
CA GLN A 166 -48.03 6.29 -23.72
C GLN A 166 -47.12 6.49 -24.93
N ILE A 167 -47.56 7.24 -25.94
CA ILE A 167 -46.88 7.30 -27.25
C ILE A 167 -46.06 8.58 -27.40
N ARG A 168 -46.64 9.75 -27.09
CA ARG A 168 -45.98 11.06 -27.19
C ARG A 168 -44.63 11.11 -26.46
N PRO A 169 -44.47 10.58 -25.23
CA PRO A 169 -43.17 10.61 -24.54
C PRO A 169 -42.10 9.78 -25.26
N LEU A 170 -42.50 8.65 -25.87
CA LEU A 170 -41.59 7.78 -26.63
C LEU A 170 -41.12 8.48 -27.90
N ILE A 171 -42.03 9.14 -28.63
CA ILE A 171 -41.71 9.91 -29.83
C ILE A 171 -40.84 11.13 -29.50
N ASN A 172 -41.16 11.88 -28.44
CA ASN A 172 -40.35 13.00 -27.94
C ASN A 172 -38.94 12.59 -27.51
N SER A 173 -38.74 11.32 -27.14
CA SER A 173 -37.42 10.82 -26.78
C SER A 173 -36.50 10.70 -27.99
N ASN A 174 -37.03 10.71 -29.22
CA ASN A 174 -36.24 10.66 -30.43
C ASN A 174 -35.51 11.99 -30.68
N TYR A 175 -34.30 11.92 -31.22
CA TYR A 175 -33.49 13.09 -31.49
C TYR A 175 -32.52 12.80 -32.62
N TYR A 176 -32.10 13.85 -33.32
CA TYR A 176 -30.97 13.80 -34.23
C TYR A 176 -29.72 14.31 -33.50
N ARG A 177 -28.56 13.70 -33.74
CA ARG A 177 -27.29 14.18 -33.21
C ARG A 177 -26.40 14.62 -34.35
N ASP A 178 -26.05 15.90 -34.33
CA ASP A 178 -25.25 16.52 -35.37
C ASP A 178 -23.87 15.88 -35.47
N ILE A 179 -23.36 15.82 -36.70
CA ILE A 179 -22.11 15.18 -37.06
C ILE A 179 -21.19 16.26 -37.62
N ASP A 180 -19.97 16.32 -37.10
CA ASP A 180 -18.97 17.27 -37.56
C ASP A 180 -18.41 16.91 -38.94
N ARG A 181 -17.55 17.78 -39.47
CA ARG A 181 -16.91 17.60 -40.78
C ARG A 181 -16.03 16.34 -40.87
N PHE A 182 -15.75 15.68 -39.75
CA PHE A 182 -14.88 14.52 -39.63
C PHE A 182 -15.65 13.23 -39.31
N GLY A 183 -17.00 13.28 -39.32
CA GLY A 183 -17.83 12.10 -39.06
C GLY A 183 -17.99 11.77 -37.57
N ASN A 184 -17.54 12.64 -36.66
CA ASN A 184 -17.74 12.45 -35.24
C ASN A 184 -18.98 13.20 -34.77
N PHE A 185 -19.65 12.67 -33.76
CA PHE A 185 -20.74 13.41 -33.15
C PHE A 185 -20.23 14.69 -32.51
N VAL A 186 -20.94 15.78 -32.78
CA VAL A 186 -20.68 17.09 -32.20
C VAL A 186 -20.68 17.00 -30.66
N ASN A 187 -19.65 17.60 -30.06
CA ASN A 187 -19.53 17.71 -28.61
C ASN A 187 -18.78 19.00 -28.24
N HIS A 188 -19.54 20.00 -27.80
CA HIS A 188 -19.05 21.30 -27.40
C HIS A 188 -18.70 21.41 -25.91
N PHE A 189 -18.71 20.30 -25.17
CA PHE A 189 -18.43 20.30 -23.73
C PHE A 189 -17.06 20.91 -23.38
N TRP A 190 -16.10 20.85 -24.30
CA TRP A 190 -14.80 21.49 -24.13
C TRP A 190 -14.90 22.99 -23.86
N LEU A 191 -15.92 23.68 -24.38
CA LEU A 191 -16.16 25.12 -24.11
C LEU A 191 -16.53 25.37 -22.65
N ILE A 192 -17.31 24.46 -22.05
CA ILE A 192 -17.71 24.54 -20.64
C ILE A 192 -16.54 24.17 -19.74
N ASP A 193 -15.71 23.22 -20.19
CA ASP A 193 -14.54 22.74 -19.45
C ASP A 193 -13.35 23.73 -19.49
N LEU A 194 -13.22 24.50 -20.58
CA LEU A 194 -12.09 25.38 -20.84
C LEU A 194 -11.82 26.41 -19.72
N PRO A 195 -12.81 27.13 -19.17
CA PRO A 195 -12.58 28.05 -18.05
C PRO A 195 -11.92 27.37 -16.84
N PHE A 196 -12.33 26.14 -16.52
CA PHE A 196 -11.72 25.38 -15.42
C PHE A 196 -10.28 25.00 -15.74
N VAL A 197 -10.03 24.51 -16.95
CA VAL A 197 -8.67 24.16 -17.41
C VAL A 197 -7.74 25.38 -17.37
N ILE A 198 -8.21 26.57 -17.77
CA ILE A 198 -7.44 27.80 -17.68
C ILE A 198 -7.08 28.13 -16.22
N ILE A 199 -8.06 28.07 -15.31
CA ILE A 199 -7.82 28.32 -13.88
C ILE A 199 -6.79 27.33 -13.32
N PHE A 200 -6.92 26.03 -13.64
CA PHE A 200 -5.99 25.01 -13.19
C PHE A 200 -4.60 25.18 -13.80
N ALA A 201 -4.51 25.55 -15.08
CA ALA A 201 -3.24 25.81 -15.75
C ALA A 201 -2.50 26.97 -15.07
N VAL A 202 -3.20 28.08 -14.81
CA VAL A 202 -2.61 29.24 -14.13
C VAL A 202 -2.18 28.90 -12.71
N GLU A 203 -3.02 28.20 -11.93
CA GLU A 203 -2.66 27.78 -10.55
C GLU A 203 -1.46 26.83 -10.55
N PHE A 204 -1.42 25.89 -11.49
CA PHE A 204 -0.35 24.92 -11.62
C PHE A 204 0.98 25.60 -11.98
N LEU A 205 0.98 26.48 -12.98
CA LEU A 205 2.16 27.25 -13.40
C LEU A 205 2.65 28.17 -12.27
N ALA A 206 1.75 28.92 -11.64
CA ALA A 206 2.10 29.83 -10.54
C ALA A 206 2.72 29.07 -9.36
N ARG A 207 2.16 27.91 -8.98
CA ARG A 207 2.67 27.14 -7.85
C ARG A 207 3.99 26.44 -8.18
N THR A 208 4.13 25.83 -9.36
CA THR A 208 5.39 25.19 -9.77
C THR A 208 6.53 26.21 -9.90
N PHE A 209 6.22 27.40 -10.42
CA PHE A 209 7.16 28.52 -10.46
C PHE A 209 7.57 28.97 -9.05
N TYR A 210 6.60 29.13 -8.13
CA TYR A 210 6.89 29.48 -6.74
C TYR A 210 7.76 28.44 -6.02
N ILE A 211 7.51 27.13 -6.26
CA ILE A 211 8.30 26.02 -5.69
C ILE A 211 9.73 26.05 -6.20
N SER A 212 9.93 26.21 -7.51
CA SER A 212 11.27 26.31 -8.10
C SER A 212 12.00 27.55 -7.60
N ARG A 213 11.31 28.70 -7.45
CA ARG A 213 11.96 29.92 -6.96
C ARG A 213 12.38 29.84 -5.48
N ARG A 214 11.67 29.05 -4.67
CA ARG A 214 11.95 28.92 -3.23
C ARG A 214 13.01 27.86 -2.90
N ASN A 215 13.26 26.93 -3.81
CA ASN A 215 14.24 25.85 -3.62
C ASN A 215 15.34 25.99 -4.68
N PRO A 216 16.52 26.53 -4.32
CA PRO A 216 17.60 26.80 -5.27
C PRO A 216 18.15 25.52 -5.92
N ASP A 217 17.97 24.36 -5.29
CA ASP A 217 18.43 23.06 -5.79
C ASP A 217 17.47 22.42 -6.80
N LEU A 218 16.29 23.01 -7.06
CA LEU A 218 15.26 22.42 -7.91
C LEU A 218 15.04 23.21 -9.21
N ASN A 219 15.21 22.53 -10.35
CA ASN A 219 14.81 23.04 -11.65
C ASN A 219 13.27 23.08 -11.74
N TRP A 220 12.71 23.95 -12.60
CA TRP A 220 11.27 24.09 -12.78
C TRP A 220 10.60 22.80 -13.30
N LEU A 221 11.30 22.02 -14.14
CA LEU A 221 10.84 20.70 -14.56
C LEU A 221 10.71 19.72 -13.39
N GLU A 222 11.63 19.75 -12.43
CA GLU A 222 11.57 18.93 -11.23
C GLU A 222 10.42 19.37 -10.31
N ALA A 223 10.13 20.68 -10.26
CA ALA A 223 8.97 21.21 -9.56
C ALA A 223 7.64 20.75 -10.20
N ILE A 224 7.59 20.64 -11.53
CA ILE A 224 6.46 20.05 -12.28
C ILE A 224 6.32 18.56 -11.96
N LEU A 225 7.41 17.78 -12.02
CA LEU A 225 7.39 16.35 -11.72
C LEU A 225 6.93 16.06 -10.29
N ARG A 226 7.28 16.92 -9.33
CA ARG A 226 6.79 16.81 -7.94
C ARG A 226 5.27 16.96 -7.82
N ARG A 227 4.61 17.58 -8.80
CA ARG A 227 3.16 17.73 -8.89
C ARG A 227 2.60 17.08 -10.17
N TRP A 228 3.19 15.97 -10.61
CA TRP A 228 2.79 15.27 -11.83
C TRP A 228 1.27 14.98 -11.90
N TYR A 229 0.63 14.68 -10.77
CA TYR A 229 -0.80 14.38 -10.68
C TYR A 229 -1.69 15.56 -11.12
N ASP A 230 -1.24 16.80 -10.95
CA ASP A 230 -2.03 17.98 -11.35
C ASP A 230 -2.08 18.17 -12.88
N ILE A 231 -1.18 17.52 -13.63
CA ILE A 231 -1.21 17.53 -15.10
C ILE A 231 -2.52 16.92 -15.62
N PHE A 232 -3.10 15.95 -14.89
CA PHE A 232 -4.39 15.37 -15.27
C PHE A 232 -5.54 16.38 -15.28
N LEU A 233 -5.46 17.47 -14.50
CA LEU A 233 -6.44 18.56 -14.54
C LEU A 233 -6.44 19.30 -15.88
N LEU A 234 -5.37 19.21 -16.65
CA LEU A 234 -5.18 19.94 -17.91
C LEU A 234 -5.50 19.09 -19.14
N LEU A 235 -5.73 17.78 -18.97
CA LEU A 235 -5.95 16.89 -20.11
C LEU A 235 -7.30 17.17 -20.80
N PRO A 236 -7.31 17.26 -22.15
CA PRO A 236 -8.55 17.50 -22.91
C PRO A 236 -9.33 16.22 -23.25
N ILE A 237 -8.67 15.05 -23.34
CA ILE A 237 -9.27 13.80 -23.84
C ILE A 237 -9.64 12.86 -22.67
N TRP A 238 -8.70 12.52 -21.79
CA TRP A 238 -8.94 11.63 -20.65
C TRP A 238 -9.39 12.38 -19.40
N ARG A 239 -10.47 13.15 -19.52
CA ARG A 239 -10.97 14.01 -18.44
C ARG A 239 -11.34 13.26 -17.15
N TRP A 240 -11.69 11.98 -17.22
CA TRP A 240 -11.99 11.16 -16.04
C TRP A 240 -10.78 10.95 -15.12
N LEU A 241 -9.55 11.03 -15.65
CA LEU A 241 -8.31 10.94 -14.84
C LEU A 241 -8.19 12.08 -13.83
N ARG A 242 -8.98 13.15 -13.97
CA ARG A 242 -9.07 14.24 -12.97
C ARG A 242 -9.51 13.76 -11.60
N ILE A 243 -10.10 12.57 -11.48
CA ILE A 243 -10.41 11.98 -10.17
C ILE A 243 -9.18 11.85 -9.27
N ILE A 244 -7.99 11.59 -9.85
CA ILE A 244 -6.73 11.45 -9.11
C ILE A 244 -6.34 12.78 -8.43
N PRO A 245 -6.07 13.88 -9.17
CA PRO A 245 -5.72 15.14 -8.54
C PRO A 245 -6.83 15.71 -7.67
N VAL A 246 -8.11 15.54 -8.02
CA VAL A 246 -9.23 16.01 -7.20
C VAL A 246 -9.23 15.32 -5.83
N THR A 247 -9.08 14.00 -5.80
CA THR A 247 -9.03 13.23 -4.55
C THR A 247 -7.86 13.66 -3.67
N ILE A 248 -6.68 13.83 -4.28
CA ILE A 248 -5.47 14.31 -3.57
C ILE A 248 -5.69 15.72 -3.02
N ARG A 249 -6.27 16.63 -3.81
CA ARG A 249 -6.53 18.03 -3.39
C ARG A 249 -7.57 18.11 -2.28
N LEU A 250 -8.61 17.29 -2.32
CA LEU A 250 -9.60 17.21 -1.23
C LEU A 250 -8.97 16.74 0.08
N TYR A 251 -8.06 15.77 0.01
CA TYR A 251 -7.28 15.34 1.18
C TYR A 251 -6.33 16.44 1.68
N GLN A 252 -5.54 17.06 0.80
CA GLN A 252 -4.63 18.15 1.17
C GLN A 252 -5.35 19.37 1.76
N ALA A 253 -6.60 19.63 1.34
CA ALA A 253 -7.43 20.73 1.82
C ALA A 253 -8.15 20.44 3.16
N ASP A 254 -7.90 19.28 3.77
CA ASP A 254 -8.61 18.75 4.94
C ASP A 254 -10.13 18.64 4.72
N LEU A 255 -10.58 18.41 3.47
CA LEU A 255 -11.99 18.22 3.11
C LEU A 255 -12.40 16.74 3.07
N LEU A 256 -11.44 15.83 2.91
CA LEU A 256 -11.66 14.38 2.86
C LEU A 256 -10.55 13.66 3.62
N ASN A 257 -10.89 12.84 4.61
CA ASN A 257 -9.91 12.13 5.42
C ASN A 257 -9.54 10.78 4.78
N LEU A 258 -8.38 10.71 4.10
CA LEU A 258 -7.83 9.49 3.48
C LEU A 258 -6.75 8.82 4.34
N GLU A 259 -6.59 9.21 5.61
CA GLU A 259 -5.56 8.62 6.47
C GLU A 259 -5.64 7.09 6.56
N PRO A 260 -6.84 6.47 6.64
CA PRO A 260 -6.96 5.00 6.63
C PRO A 260 -6.41 4.37 5.34
N LEU A 261 -6.80 4.91 4.18
CA LEU A 261 -6.39 4.40 2.88
C LEU A 261 -4.88 4.58 2.65
N ARG A 262 -4.32 5.72 3.06
CA ARG A 262 -2.88 5.98 2.99
C ARG A 262 -2.09 5.05 3.89
N SER A 263 -2.58 4.78 5.10
CA SER A 263 -1.90 3.87 6.03
C SER A 263 -1.81 2.46 5.47
N GLN A 264 -2.85 2.00 4.78
CA GLN A 264 -2.88 0.69 4.14
C GLN A 264 -1.94 0.61 2.91
N LEU A 265 -2.00 1.60 2.01
CA LEU A 265 -1.09 1.65 0.85
C LEU A 265 0.39 1.73 1.25
N ASN A 266 0.70 2.47 2.33
CA ASN A 266 2.06 2.54 2.85
C ASN A 266 2.48 1.23 3.51
N HIS A 267 1.57 0.49 4.15
CA HIS A 267 1.86 -0.81 4.76
C HIS A 267 2.24 -1.81 3.67
N ASP A 268 1.41 -1.98 2.65
CA ASP A 268 1.63 -2.96 1.58
C ASP A 268 2.92 -2.66 0.80
N PHE A 269 3.17 -1.38 0.47
CA PHE A 269 4.41 -0.97 -0.19
C PHE A 269 5.63 -1.08 0.75
N ALA A 270 5.49 -0.77 2.03
CA ALA A 270 6.59 -0.91 2.97
C ALA A 270 6.94 -2.38 3.18
N VAL A 271 5.98 -3.29 3.27
CA VAL A 271 6.22 -4.74 3.44
C VAL A 271 6.98 -5.29 2.24
N SER A 272 6.55 -4.96 1.00
CA SER A 272 7.21 -5.47 -0.21
C SER A 272 8.64 -4.95 -0.38
N PHE A 273 8.92 -3.71 0.02
CA PHE A 273 10.28 -3.14 -0.09
C PHE A 273 11.15 -3.45 1.14
N ALA A 274 10.55 -3.65 2.31
CA ALA A 274 11.32 -3.88 3.54
C ALA A 274 11.97 -5.25 3.56
N GLU A 275 11.48 -6.25 2.83
CA GLU A 275 12.10 -7.57 2.73
C GLU A 275 13.50 -7.50 2.15
N GLU A 276 13.60 -7.04 0.91
CA GLU A 276 14.86 -6.94 0.18
C GLU A 276 15.83 -5.98 0.86
N ILE A 277 15.32 -4.85 1.38
CA ILE A 277 16.18 -3.86 2.05
C ILE A 277 16.69 -4.40 3.39
N THR A 278 15.86 -5.06 4.19
CA THR A 278 16.27 -5.57 5.51
C THR A 278 17.28 -6.70 5.35
N GLU A 279 17.05 -7.60 4.40
CA GLU A 279 18.02 -8.65 4.04
C GLU A 279 19.38 -8.04 3.65
N MET A 280 19.36 -7.10 2.71
CA MET A 280 20.58 -6.43 2.24
C MET A 280 21.29 -5.66 3.35
N VAL A 281 20.55 -4.94 4.20
CA VAL A 281 21.12 -4.17 5.31
C VAL A 281 21.74 -5.11 6.35
N GLY A 282 21.08 -6.21 6.71
CA GLY A 282 21.64 -7.17 7.65
C GLY A 282 22.89 -7.86 7.12
N ILE A 283 22.90 -8.27 5.84
CA ILE A 283 24.10 -8.78 5.17
C ILE A 283 25.21 -7.73 5.21
N GLN A 284 24.91 -6.49 4.84
CA GLN A 284 25.90 -5.40 4.81
C GLN A 284 26.49 -5.11 6.20
N VAL A 285 25.68 -5.16 7.26
CA VAL A 285 26.17 -4.98 8.64
C VAL A 285 27.11 -6.12 9.04
N ILE A 286 26.78 -7.36 8.70
CA ILE A 286 27.62 -8.52 9.01
C ILE A 286 28.92 -8.50 8.19
N ASP A 287 28.85 -8.13 6.91
CA ASP A 287 30.03 -7.94 6.06
C ASP A 287 30.97 -6.87 6.64
N GLN A 288 30.41 -5.75 7.10
CA GLN A 288 31.20 -4.69 7.76
C GLN A 288 31.87 -5.20 9.05
N MET A 289 31.19 -6.06 9.82
CA MET A 289 31.80 -6.70 11.00
C MET A 289 32.93 -7.65 10.60
N GLN A 290 32.71 -8.50 9.59
CA GLN A 290 33.73 -9.42 9.06
C GLN A 290 34.95 -8.65 8.53
N ASP A 291 34.74 -7.53 7.84
CA ASP A 291 35.82 -6.65 7.37
C ASP A 291 36.60 -6.02 8.52
N THR A 292 35.92 -5.61 9.59
CA THR A 292 36.57 -5.06 10.80
C THR A 292 37.44 -6.12 11.49
N ILE A 293 36.98 -7.37 11.51
CA ILE A 293 37.75 -8.52 12.04
C ILE A 293 38.94 -8.83 11.14
N ARG A 294 38.73 -8.91 9.82
CA ARG A 294 39.77 -9.20 8.82
C ARG A 294 40.89 -8.16 8.80
N LYS A 295 40.57 -6.88 9.06
CA LYS A 295 41.55 -5.79 9.19
C LYS A 295 42.29 -5.79 10.53
N GLY A 296 41.87 -6.63 11.48
CA GLY A 296 42.41 -6.68 12.84
C GLY A 296 42.07 -5.49 13.71
N ASP A 297 41.08 -4.69 13.32
CA ASP A 297 40.64 -3.51 14.06
C ASP A 297 39.97 -3.91 15.38
N LEU A 298 39.28 -5.07 15.44
CA LEU A 298 38.73 -5.60 16.71
C LEU A 298 39.82 -6.00 17.70
N ALA A 299 40.87 -6.69 17.24
CA ALA A 299 42.00 -7.05 18.10
C ALA A 299 42.70 -5.79 18.63
N ARG A 300 42.88 -4.79 17.76
CA ARG A 300 43.41 -3.48 18.17
C ARG A 300 42.50 -2.78 19.17
N TRP A 301 41.18 -2.82 18.98
CA TRP A 301 40.20 -2.22 19.90
C TRP A 301 40.16 -2.89 21.29
N LEU A 302 40.33 -4.22 21.32
CA LEU A 302 40.32 -5.02 22.54
C LEU A 302 41.60 -4.84 23.36
N PHE A 303 42.77 -4.88 22.71
CA PHE A 303 44.07 -4.90 23.37
C PHE A 303 44.76 -3.52 23.46
N HIS A 304 44.35 -2.54 22.65
CA HIS A 304 44.97 -1.19 22.63
C HIS A 304 43.92 -0.09 22.86
N PRO A 305 43.35 0.02 24.09
CA PRO A 305 42.31 1.00 24.40
C PRO A 305 42.75 2.46 24.22
N GLU A 306 44.05 2.74 24.24
CA GLU A 306 44.61 4.08 24.04
C GLU A 306 44.62 4.54 22.57
N SER A 307 44.51 3.59 21.64
CA SER A 307 44.46 3.87 20.18
C SER A 307 43.04 4.16 19.67
N ARG A 308 42.04 4.17 20.58
CA ARG A 308 40.65 4.47 20.23
C ARG A 308 40.56 5.94 19.79
N LYS A 309 40.26 6.17 18.50
CA LYS A 309 39.76 7.49 18.02
C LYS A 309 38.61 7.95 18.92
N PRO A 310 38.34 9.26 19.08
CA PRO A 310 37.45 9.81 20.10
C PRO A 310 36.00 9.36 19.87
N TYR A 311 35.69 8.16 20.33
CA TYR A 311 34.36 7.63 20.48
C TYR A 311 33.93 7.84 21.94
N VAL A 312 32.63 8.04 22.11
CA VAL A 312 31.97 8.28 23.38
C VAL A 312 32.19 7.08 24.30
N GLN A 313 33.18 7.16 25.19
CA GLN A 313 33.23 6.31 26.37
C GLN A 313 31.98 6.63 27.18
N VAL A 314 31.04 5.67 27.21
CA VAL A 314 29.79 5.84 27.93
C VAL A 314 30.05 5.85 29.44
N ASN A 315 31.11 5.18 29.91
CA ASN A 315 31.54 5.11 31.31
C ASN A 315 33.07 5.04 31.44
N GLU A 316 33.58 5.30 32.65
CA GLU A 316 35.01 5.25 33.02
C GLU A 316 35.53 3.83 33.34
N ILE A 317 34.69 2.81 33.22
CA ILE A 317 35.05 1.42 33.54
C ILE A 317 35.59 0.75 32.28
N ASN A 318 36.81 0.20 32.34
CA ASN A 318 37.31 -0.68 31.29
C ASN A 318 36.50 -1.99 31.29
N GLU A 319 35.56 -2.11 30.35
CA GLU A 319 34.61 -3.21 30.27
C GLU A 319 35.31 -4.56 30.06
N VAL A 320 36.41 -4.59 29.31
CA VAL A 320 37.21 -5.79 29.06
C VAL A 320 37.79 -6.33 30.37
N LYS A 321 38.35 -5.45 31.20
CA LYS A 321 38.88 -5.80 32.52
C LYS A 321 37.77 -6.28 33.47
N ALA A 322 36.61 -5.64 33.42
CA ALA A 322 35.46 -6.02 34.25
C ALA A 322 34.91 -7.41 33.86
N ILE A 323 34.77 -7.69 32.56
CA ILE A 323 34.34 -8.99 32.04
C ILE A 323 35.35 -10.08 32.41
N ALA A 324 36.65 -9.84 32.19
CA ALA A 324 37.70 -10.81 32.56
C ALA A 324 37.67 -11.14 34.06
N THR A 325 37.52 -10.12 34.93
CA THR A 325 37.41 -10.30 36.38
C THR A 325 36.18 -11.13 36.75
N ARG A 326 35.04 -10.87 36.09
CA ARG A 326 33.81 -11.63 36.32
C ARG A 326 33.95 -13.08 35.88
N LEU A 327 34.55 -13.35 34.71
CA LEU A 327 34.76 -14.70 34.19
C LEU A 327 35.65 -15.53 35.12
N VAL A 328 36.73 -14.94 35.64
CA VAL A 328 37.62 -15.62 36.60
C VAL A 328 36.88 -15.94 37.90
N ASN A 329 36.09 -15.00 38.42
CA ASN A 329 35.30 -15.23 39.63
C ASN A 329 34.26 -16.34 39.43
N VAL A 330 33.54 -16.34 38.29
CA VAL A 330 32.60 -17.42 37.94
C VAL A 330 33.35 -18.75 37.81
N GLY A 331 34.53 -18.76 37.19
CA GLY A 331 35.36 -19.96 37.08
C GLY A 331 35.73 -20.57 38.43
N VAL A 332 36.20 -19.73 39.36
CA VAL A 332 36.68 -20.18 40.68
C VAL A 332 35.54 -20.56 41.62
N TYR A 333 34.46 -19.76 41.66
CA TYR A 333 33.41 -19.94 42.66
C TYR A 333 32.20 -20.73 42.17
N ASP A 334 31.86 -20.66 40.87
CA ASP A 334 30.64 -21.28 40.33
C ASP A 334 30.93 -22.53 39.49
N VAL A 335 32.06 -22.56 38.77
CA VAL A 335 32.43 -23.67 37.87
C VAL A 335 33.26 -24.72 38.60
N LEU A 336 34.32 -24.32 39.32
CA LEU A 336 35.23 -25.27 39.97
C LEU A 336 34.53 -26.28 40.91
N PRO A 337 33.49 -25.91 41.70
CA PRO A 337 32.75 -26.89 42.48
C PRO A 337 31.98 -27.91 41.65
N LYS A 338 31.47 -27.51 40.49
CA LYS A 338 30.68 -28.39 39.61
C LYS A 338 31.55 -29.41 38.87
N VAL A 339 32.83 -29.09 38.65
CA VAL A 339 33.81 -29.94 37.96
C VAL A 339 34.60 -30.84 38.93
N GLN A 340 34.41 -30.68 40.25
CA GLN A 340 35.04 -31.54 41.28
C GLN A 340 34.92 -33.06 40.98
N PRO A 341 33.75 -33.63 40.64
CA PRO A 341 33.65 -35.06 40.35
C PRO A 341 34.48 -35.49 39.14
N ASP A 342 34.62 -34.62 38.12
CA ASP A 342 35.45 -34.90 36.95
C ASP A 342 36.95 -34.88 37.33
N ILE A 343 37.34 -34.01 38.26
CA ILE A 343 38.71 -33.99 38.81
C ILE A 343 38.99 -35.25 39.64
N GLU A 344 38.03 -35.73 40.44
CA GLU A 344 38.14 -37.01 41.16
C GLU A 344 38.31 -38.18 40.18
N ALA A 345 37.57 -38.19 39.08
CA ALA A 345 37.70 -39.21 38.04
C ALA A 345 39.08 -39.18 37.34
N LEU A 346 39.60 -37.98 37.04
CA LEU A 346 40.95 -37.82 36.48
C LEU A 346 42.04 -38.29 37.46
N MET A 347 41.91 -37.93 38.75
CA MET A 347 42.83 -38.38 39.81
C MET A 347 42.77 -39.90 39.98
N HIS A 348 41.57 -40.48 39.95
CA HIS A 348 41.38 -41.92 39.96
C HIS A 348 42.11 -42.59 38.79
N HIS A 349 41.96 -42.05 37.58
CA HIS A 349 42.65 -42.58 36.40
C HIS A 349 44.17 -42.49 36.53
N SER A 350 44.71 -41.35 36.97
CA SER A 350 46.15 -41.15 37.14
C SER A 350 46.75 -42.08 38.20
N ILE A 351 46.11 -42.19 39.37
CA ILE A 351 46.58 -43.07 40.46
C ILE A 351 46.48 -44.54 40.04
N THR A 352 45.39 -44.93 39.36
CA THR A 352 45.24 -46.29 38.83
C THR A 352 46.34 -46.63 37.83
N SER A 353 46.64 -45.72 36.89
CA SER A 353 47.69 -45.92 35.89
C SER A 353 49.06 -46.09 36.53
N THR A 354 49.44 -45.20 37.45
CA THR A 354 50.75 -45.25 38.11
C THR A 354 50.90 -46.45 39.05
N LEU A 355 49.83 -46.86 39.75
CA LEU A 355 49.88 -48.03 40.62
C LEU A 355 49.96 -49.33 39.82
N ASN A 356 49.26 -49.43 38.69
CA ASN A 356 49.35 -50.58 37.79
C ASN A 356 50.76 -50.79 37.19
N GLU A 357 51.57 -49.73 37.09
CA GLU A 357 52.97 -49.78 36.65
C GLU A 357 53.94 -50.32 37.73
N SER A 358 53.50 -50.42 38.99
CA SER A 358 54.33 -50.93 40.09
C SER A 358 54.32 -52.46 40.16
N LEU A 359 55.51 -53.07 40.16
CA LEU A 359 55.72 -54.52 40.33
C LEU A 359 55.09 -55.07 41.63
N VAL A 360 55.06 -54.27 42.70
CA VAL A 360 54.47 -54.65 43.99
C VAL A 360 52.94 -54.72 43.92
N TYR A 361 52.32 -53.81 43.16
CA TYR A 361 50.87 -53.77 42.97
C TYR A 361 50.38 -54.97 42.15
N GLN A 362 51.11 -55.32 41.08
CA GLN A 362 50.84 -56.51 40.26
C GLN A 362 51.02 -57.81 41.07
N GLN A 363 52.00 -57.88 41.97
CA GLN A 363 52.21 -59.04 42.84
C GLN A 363 51.07 -59.23 43.86
N ILE A 364 50.52 -58.15 44.43
CA ILE A 364 49.40 -58.21 45.38
C ILE A 364 48.09 -58.59 44.67
N GLN A 365 47.90 -58.16 43.43
CA GLN A 365 46.73 -58.50 42.61
C GLN A 365 46.66 -59.99 42.24
N ASN A 366 47.79 -60.71 42.28
CA ASN A 366 47.89 -62.13 41.96
C ASN A 366 47.72 -63.06 43.18
N ILE A 367 47.50 -62.52 44.39
CA ILE A 367 47.30 -63.33 45.61
C ILE A 367 45.81 -63.66 45.79
N PRO A 368 45.41 -64.95 45.76
CA PRO A 368 44.01 -65.36 45.92
C PRO A 368 43.39 -64.81 47.21
N GLY A 369 42.25 -64.14 47.08
CA GLY A 369 41.54 -63.50 48.19
C GLY A 369 41.88 -62.01 48.40
N LEU A 370 42.93 -61.49 47.76
CA LEU A 370 43.33 -60.07 47.85
C LEU A 370 43.14 -59.27 46.55
N ASN A 371 42.59 -59.89 45.50
CA ASN A 371 42.45 -59.31 44.16
C ASN A 371 41.66 -57.98 44.09
N HIS A 372 40.84 -57.66 45.09
CA HIS A 372 40.00 -56.45 45.13
C HIS A 372 40.54 -55.32 46.02
N LEU A 373 41.57 -55.58 46.84
CA LEU A 373 42.23 -54.57 47.66
C LEU A 373 42.84 -53.43 46.83
N PRO A 374 43.54 -53.70 45.72
CA PRO A 374 44.18 -52.66 44.93
C PRO A 374 43.17 -51.61 44.42
N ASN A 375 42.03 -52.04 43.87
CA ASN A 375 40.99 -51.13 43.38
C ASN A 375 40.35 -50.29 44.50
N ARG A 376 40.07 -50.88 45.67
CA ARG A 376 39.49 -50.13 46.80
C ARG A 376 40.47 -49.13 47.41
N LEU A 377 41.76 -49.47 47.42
CA LEU A 377 42.81 -48.55 47.85
C LEU A 377 42.93 -47.39 46.88
N THR A 378 42.91 -47.66 45.58
CA THR A 378 42.94 -46.64 44.54
C THR A 378 41.73 -45.72 44.59
N GLU A 379 40.53 -46.28 44.75
CA GLU A 379 39.28 -45.52 44.87
C GLU A 379 39.29 -44.62 46.11
N LYS A 380 39.70 -45.16 47.25
CA LYS A 380 39.79 -44.40 48.50
C LYS A 380 40.89 -43.35 48.46
N LEU A 381 42.07 -43.67 47.92
CA LEU A 381 43.18 -42.72 47.78
C LEU A 381 42.82 -41.60 46.80
N ALA A 382 42.21 -41.92 45.66
CA ALA A 382 41.78 -40.92 44.69
C ALA A 382 40.74 -39.96 45.28
N ARG A 383 39.73 -40.52 45.97
CA ARG A 383 38.71 -39.72 46.65
C ARG A 383 39.30 -38.87 47.78
N ASP A 384 40.10 -39.46 48.67
CA ASP A 384 40.68 -38.75 49.82
C ASP A 384 41.68 -37.67 49.36
N LEU A 385 42.49 -37.95 48.34
CA LEU A 385 43.43 -36.97 47.78
C LEU A 385 42.71 -35.87 46.99
N SER A 386 41.71 -36.21 46.17
CA SER A 386 40.90 -35.22 45.45
C SER A 386 40.15 -34.31 46.42
N GLN A 387 39.47 -34.90 47.41
CA GLN A 387 38.73 -34.14 48.41
C GLN A 387 39.65 -33.28 49.29
N SER A 388 40.82 -33.81 49.68
CA SER A 388 41.82 -33.05 50.44
C SER A 388 42.40 -31.91 49.61
N ALA A 389 42.79 -32.15 48.35
CA ALA A 389 43.30 -31.14 47.44
C ALA A 389 42.26 -30.04 47.19
N TYR A 390 41.00 -30.42 46.93
CA TYR A 390 39.89 -29.49 46.72
C TYR A 390 39.58 -28.66 47.97
N ASN A 391 39.45 -29.31 49.13
CA ASN A 391 39.19 -28.62 50.40
C ASN A 391 40.35 -27.69 50.78
N ASN A 392 41.60 -28.09 50.53
CA ASN A 392 42.77 -27.26 50.77
C ASN A 392 42.84 -26.09 49.79
N LEU A 393 42.42 -26.29 48.54
CA LEU A 393 42.35 -25.25 47.53
C LEU A 393 41.26 -24.22 47.86
N ILE A 394 40.07 -24.64 48.28
CA ILE A 394 39.02 -23.72 48.78
C ILE A 394 39.47 -22.96 50.02
N LYS A 395 40.10 -23.65 50.98
CA LYS A 395 40.65 -23.02 52.18
C LYS A 395 41.74 -22.01 51.83
N ALA A 396 42.64 -22.34 50.90
CA ALA A 396 43.65 -21.42 50.40
C ALA A 396 43.01 -20.23 49.67
N LEU A 397 41.95 -20.44 48.89
CA LEU A 397 41.20 -19.34 48.26
C LEU A 397 40.52 -18.40 49.28
N SER A 398 40.25 -18.88 50.49
CA SER A 398 39.55 -18.14 51.55
C SER A 398 40.46 -17.57 52.65
N ASP A 399 41.70 -18.06 52.75
CA ASP A 399 42.70 -17.65 53.74
C ASP A 399 43.41 -16.33 53.34
N PRO A 400 43.77 -15.42 54.27
CA PRO A 400 44.35 -14.11 53.91
C PRO A 400 45.64 -14.21 53.08
N VAL A 401 46.46 -15.24 53.29
CA VAL A 401 47.69 -15.45 52.50
C VAL A 401 47.35 -16.01 51.12
N GLY A 402 46.40 -16.95 51.04
CA GLY A 402 46.03 -17.56 49.79
C GLY A 402 45.16 -16.66 48.90
N VAL A 403 44.33 -15.75 49.45
CA VAL A 403 43.68 -14.67 48.69
C VAL A 403 44.73 -13.81 47.96
N LYS A 404 45.85 -13.49 48.61
CA LYS A 404 46.95 -12.73 48.01
C LYS A 404 47.67 -13.50 46.91
N LEU A 405 47.92 -14.80 47.10
CA LEU A 405 48.54 -15.67 46.10
C LEU A 405 47.63 -15.89 44.89
N THR A 406 46.34 -16.12 45.12
CA THR A 406 45.32 -16.24 44.07
C THR A 406 45.20 -14.95 43.28
N SER A 407 45.16 -13.80 43.95
CA SER A 407 45.15 -12.50 43.28
C SER A 407 46.38 -12.32 42.38
N ARG A 408 47.57 -12.72 42.86
CA ARG A 408 48.80 -12.69 42.06
C ARG A 408 48.76 -13.67 40.88
N LEU A 409 48.26 -14.88 41.07
CA LEU A 409 48.11 -15.89 40.02
C LEU A 409 47.14 -15.42 38.95
N ILE A 410 45.98 -14.90 39.33
CA ILE A 410 44.98 -14.34 38.40
C ILE A 410 45.61 -13.21 37.59
N THR A 411 46.34 -12.31 38.26
CA THR A 411 46.99 -11.18 37.58
C THR A 411 48.04 -11.68 36.58
N HIS A 412 48.93 -12.58 37.00
CA HIS A 412 49.97 -13.12 36.14
C HIS A 412 49.42 -13.98 35.00
N PHE A 413 48.41 -14.81 35.26
CA PHE A 413 47.72 -15.61 34.25
C PHE A 413 47.07 -14.70 33.20
N ARG A 414 46.42 -13.61 33.63
CA ARG A 414 45.84 -12.63 32.72
C ARG A 414 46.92 -12.00 31.84
N ASP A 415 48.02 -11.55 32.43
CA ASP A 415 49.08 -10.85 31.70
C ASP A 415 49.77 -11.79 30.68
N VAL A 416 50.03 -13.05 31.05
CA VAL A 416 50.58 -14.07 30.13
C VAL A 416 49.57 -14.46 29.04
N LEU A 417 48.30 -14.62 29.39
CA LEU A 417 47.24 -14.92 28.42
C LEU A 417 47.09 -13.78 27.40
N GLU A 418 47.15 -12.53 27.86
CA GLU A 418 47.12 -11.36 27.00
C GLU A 418 48.31 -11.34 26.03
N GLU A 419 49.53 -11.62 26.51
CA GLU A 419 50.73 -11.72 25.67
C GLU A 419 50.62 -12.82 24.60
N GLU A 420 50.14 -14.01 24.98
CA GLU A 420 49.93 -15.12 24.05
C GLU A 420 48.83 -14.81 23.02
N LEU A 421 47.71 -14.20 23.45
CA LEU A 421 46.61 -13.82 22.55
C LEU A 421 47.01 -12.70 21.59
N GLN A 422 48.00 -11.86 21.95
CA GLN A 422 48.53 -10.83 21.07
C GLN A 422 49.46 -11.38 19.97
N LYS A 423 49.88 -12.66 20.05
CA LYS A 423 50.72 -13.27 19.01
C LYS A 423 49.95 -13.37 17.70
N LYS A 424 50.62 -12.98 16.60
CA LYS A 424 50.05 -12.86 15.26
C LYS A 424 49.28 -14.11 14.81
N HIS A 425 49.82 -15.30 15.08
CA HIS A 425 49.19 -16.57 14.67
C HIS A 425 47.85 -16.81 15.38
N ASN A 426 47.81 -16.62 16.70
CA ASN A 426 46.60 -16.79 17.51
C ASN A 426 45.53 -15.77 17.09
N ILE A 427 45.91 -14.51 16.88
CA ILE A 427 44.99 -13.48 16.37
C ILE A 427 44.37 -13.89 15.04
N GLN A 428 45.16 -14.41 14.10
CA GLN A 428 44.67 -14.82 12.78
C GLN A 428 43.70 -16.01 12.86
N GLU A 429 43.99 -16.98 13.73
CA GLU A 429 43.11 -18.13 13.98
C GLU A 429 41.77 -17.68 14.58
N PHE A 430 41.79 -16.84 15.62
CA PHE A 430 40.58 -16.27 16.20
C PHE A 430 39.79 -15.42 15.20
N GLN A 431 40.47 -14.64 14.36
CA GLN A 431 39.82 -13.86 13.30
C GLN A 431 39.10 -14.76 12.30
N SER A 432 39.72 -15.87 11.88
CA SER A 432 39.08 -16.84 10.98
C SER A 432 37.82 -17.42 11.61
N LEU A 433 37.92 -17.92 12.83
CA LEU A 433 36.78 -18.53 13.54
C LEU A 433 35.63 -17.54 13.73
N LEU A 434 35.92 -16.27 14.03
CA LEU A 434 34.89 -15.24 14.15
C LEU A 434 34.26 -14.87 12.81
N ILE A 435 35.05 -14.84 11.72
CA ILE A 435 34.52 -14.60 10.36
C ILE A 435 33.59 -15.75 9.96
N ASP A 436 33.99 -16.99 10.21
CA ASP A 436 33.21 -18.19 9.91
C ASP A 436 31.89 -18.20 10.71
N MET A 437 31.96 -17.90 12.01
CA MET A 437 30.75 -17.76 12.85
C MET A 437 29.82 -16.66 12.35
N LEU A 438 30.36 -15.51 11.92
CA LEU A 438 29.55 -14.44 11.32
C LEU A 438 28.94 -14.85 9.99
N GLU A 439 29.62 -15.69 9.20
CA GLU A 439 29.07 -16.23 7.96
C GLU A 439 27.89 -17.15 8.23
N GLU A 440 27.98 -18.01 9.25
CA GLU A 440 26.86 -18.84 9.71
C GLU A 440 25.67 -17.98 10.19
N ILE A 441 25.94 -16.91 10.94
CA ILE A 441 24.90 -15.95 11.36
C ILE A 441 24.25 -15.28 10.16
N LYS A 442 25.03 -14.88 9.14
CA LYS A 442 24.53 -14.27 7.91
C LYS A 442 23.58 -15.18 7.15
N ILE A 443 23.97 -16.44 6.95
CA ILE A 443 23.14 -17.44 6.27
C ILE A 443 21.83 -17.68 7.03
N ASN A 444 21.91 -17.79 8.36
CA ASN A 444 20.72 -18.01 9.19
C ASN A 444 19.81 -16.77 9.25
N TYR A 445 20.37 -15.57 9.20
CA TYR A 445 19.61 -14.33 9.13
C TYR A 445 18.76 -14.24 7.85
N VAL A 446 19.35 -14.51 6.69
CA VAL A 446 18.65 -14.50 5.40
C VAL A 446 17.52 -15.54 5.39
N LYS A 447 17.79 -16.76 5.86
CA LYS A 447 16.76 -17.80 5.99
C LYS A 447 15.62 -17.38 6.93
N GLY A 448 15.96 -16.75 8.06
CA GLY A 448 14.97 -16.29 9.03
C GLY A 448 13.99 -15.25 8.48
N ILE A 449 14.47 -14.33 7.64
CA ILE A 449 13.62 -13.34 6.97
C ILE A 449 12.67 -14.01 5.97
N ALA A 450 13.19 -14.93 5.14
CA ALA A 450 12.40 -15.66 4.16
C ALA A 450 11.29 -16.53 4.80
N ASP A 451 11.55 -17.12 5.97
CA ASP A 451 10.61 -18.02 6.64
C ASP A 451 9.57 -17.28 7.51
N SER A 452 9.94 -16.16 8.14
CA SER A 452 9.09 -15.48 9.15
C SER A 452 8.27 -14.31 8.59
N GLY A 453 8.62 -13.81 7.40
CA GLY A 453 8.01 -12.61 6.83
C GLY A 453 8.39 -11.33 7.60
N VAL A 454 8.49 -10.23 6.87
CA VAL A 454 8.97 -8.92 7.37
C VAL A 454 7.99 -8.25 8.34
N GLU A 455 6.77 -8.77 8.41
CA GLU A 455 5.67 -8.17 9.17
C GLU A 455 5.99 -8.09 10.67
N THR A 456 6.58 -9.14 11.24
CA THR A 456 6.99 -9.19 12.66
C THR A 456 8.09 -8.14 12.96
N ILE A 457 9.04 -7.97 12.05
CA ILE A 457 10.14 -6.99 12.17
C ILE A 457 9.59 -5.56 12.10
N LEU A 458 8.62 -5.31 11.21
CA LEU A 458 7.96 -4.01 11.09
C LEU A 458 7.13 -3.66 12.33
N GLU A 459 6.46 -4.64 12.94
CA GLU A 459 5.74 -4.44 14.19
C GLU A 459 6.68 -4.08 15.34
N GLU A 460 7.79 -4.82 15.51
CA GLU A 460 8.81 -4.53 16.53
C GLU A 460 9.47 -3.16 16.31
N ALA A 461 9.84 -2.84 15.07
CA ALA A 461 10.40 -1.53 14.72
C ALA A 461 9.42 -0.39 15.05
N ASN A 462 8.13 -0.58 14.80
CA ASN A 462 7.09 0.37 15.16
C ASN A 462 6.93 0.52 16.69
N GLN A 463 7.07 -0.55 17.46
CA GLN A 463 7.05 -0.49 18.93
C GLN A 463 8.25 0.28 19.49
N ILE A 464 9.47 -0.01 19.00
CA ILE A 464 10.69 0.69 19.39
C ILE A 464 10.58 2.18 19.06
N ARG A 465 10.08 2.53 17.87
CA ARG A 465 9.89 3.92 17.45
C ARG A 465 8.89 4.69 18.33
N LYS A 466 7.89 4.02 18.90
CA LYS A 466 6.96 4.61 19.88
C LYS A 466 7.64 4.88 21.23
N ILE A 467 8.59 4.05 21.63
CA ILE A 467 9.34 4.21 22.89
C ILE A 467 10.33 5.38 22.78
N THR A 468 11.06 5.50 21.66
CA THR A 468 12.06 6.57 21.44
C THR A 468 11.44 7.96 21.20
N HIS A 469 10.12 8.05 21.01
CA HIS A 469 9.38 9.30 20.80
C HIS A 469 8.48 9.72 21.96
N ARG A 470 8.55 9.04 23.12
CA ARG A 470 8.15 9.62 24.42
C ARG A 470 9.35 10.32 25.05
#